data_AF-A0A8T1SV78-F1
#
_entry.id   AF-A0A8T1SV78-F1
#
_cell.length_a   1.000
_cell.length_b   1.000
_cell.length_c   1.000
_cell.angle_alpha   90.00
_cell.angle_beta   90.00
_cell.angle_gamma   90.00
#
_symmetry.space_group_name_H-M   'P 1'
#
loop_
_entity.id
_entity.type
_entity.pdbx_description
1 polymer ?
#
loop_
_entity_poly.entity_id
_entity_poly.type
_entity_poly.pdbx_seq_one_letter_code
_entity_poly.pdbx_strand_id
1 'polypeptide(L)'
;RSLCLMLEEKLGSSMIGHRLQLWQLLERDVPVKEIIDSANRTAWIARQVDLAKKQYMDGINIDIEQEVNEMSPEYYALTALVKETTDAFHREIPGSQVTFDVAWAPACIDKRCYNYSGIAEACDFLFVMSYDEQS
;
A
#
# COMPACT_ATOMS: atom_id res chain seq x y z
N ARG A 1 -23.23 -14.86 -19.28
CA ARG A 1 -22.59 -13.56 -19.59
C ARG A 1 -23.28 -12.53 -18.73
N SER A 2 -22.55 -11.92 -17.79
CA SER A 2 -23.16 -11.06 -16.77
C SER A 2 -23.62 -9.72 -17.36
N LEU A 3 -24.72 -9.18 -16.86
CA LEU A 3 -25.48 -8.05 -17.39
C LEU A 3 -24.65 -6.74 -17.53
N CYS A 4 -23.52 -6.66 -16.82
CA CYS A 4 -22.65 -5.48 -16.76
C CYS A 4 -21.96 -5.15 -18.11
N LEU A 5 -21.63 -6.16 -18.92
CA LEU A 5 -20.88 -5.95 -20.18
C LEU A 5 -21.76 -5.50 -21.36
N MET A 6 -23.09 -5.57 -21.25
CA MET A 6 -23.98 -5.21 -22.38
C MET A 6 -24.33 -3.73 -22.44
N LEU A 7 -23.98 -2.93 -21.42
CA LEU A 7 -24.30 -1.50 -21.40
C LEU A 7 -23.21 -0.62 -22.03
N GLU A 8 -21.97 -1.10 -22.13
CA GLU A 8 -20.86 -0.32 -22.71
C GLU A 8 -20.90 -0.25 -24.25
N GLU A 9 -21.51 -1.24 -24.92
CA GLU A 9 -21.53 -1.26 -26.39
C GLU A 9 -22.59 -0.34 -27.03
N LYS A 10 -23.48 0.29 -26.26
CA LYS A 10 -24.62 1.05 -26.82
C LYS A 10 -24.67 2.55 -26.55
N LEU A 11 -23.80 3.09 -25.71
CA LEU A 11 -23.84 4.51 -25.39
C LEU A 11 -22.43 5.10 -25.51
N GLY A 12 -22.11 5.63 -26.69
CA GLY A 12 -21.07 6.64 -26.81
C GLY A 12 -21.46 7.82 -25.93
N SER A 13 -20.86 7.92 -24.75
CA SER A 13 -21.18 8.98 -23.80
C SER A 13 -19.93 9.41 -23.06
N SER A 14 -19.69 10.71 -23.13
CA SER A 14 -18.87 11.49 -22.21
C SER A 14 -18.98 10.93 -20.79
N MET A 15 -17.90 10.33 -20.30
CA MET A 15 -17.83 9.81 -18.94
C MET A 15 -17.65 10.97 -17.97
N ILE A 16 -18.75 11.41 -17.36
CA ILE A 16 -18.69 11.84 -15.96
C ILE A 16 -18.47 10.54 -15.18
N GLY A 17 -17.22 10.08 -15.14
CA GLY A 17 -16.82 8.93 -14.34
C GLY A 17 -16.91 9.34 -12.89
N HIS A 18 -17.86 8.78 -12.15
CA HIS A 18 -17.81 8.83 -10.70
C HIS A 18 -16.50 8.14 -10.28
N ARG A 19 -15.50 8.95 -9.88
CA ARG A 19 -14.19 8.48 -9.43
C ARG A 19 -14.35 7.81 -8.07
N LEU A 20 -14.74 6.54 -8.07
CA LEU A 20 -14.62 5.69 -6.88
C LEU A 20 -13.19 5.18 -6.87
N GLN A 21 -12.40 5.57 -5.86
CA GLN A 21 -11.06 5.02 -5.70
C GLN A 21 -11.18 3.64 -5.05
N LEU A 22 -10.81 2.60 -5.79
CA LEU A 22 -10.77 1.24 -5.28
C LEU A 22 -9.34 0.90 -4.85
N TRP A 23 -9.18 0.79 -3.54
CA TRP A 23 -7.92 0.44 -2.90
C TRP A 23 -7.88 -1.05 -2.61
N GLN A 24 -6.75 -1.70 -2.91
CA GLN A 24 -6.47 -2.98 -2.29
C GLN A 24 -6.10 -2.76 -0.82
N LEU A 25 -6.95 -3.26 0.08
CA LEU A 25 -6.59 -3.48 1.48
C LEU A 25 -5.86 -4.83 1.56
N LEU A 26 -4.56 -4.79 1.83
CA LEU A 26 -3.76 -5.96 2.15
C LEU A 26 -3.45 -5.92 3.64
N GLU A 27 -4.28 -6.57 4.43
CA GLU A 27 -4.10 -6.57 5.88
C GLU A 27 -2.79 -7.28 6.31
N ARG A 28 -2.19 -8.25 5.57
CA ARG A 28 -1.14 -9.11 6.20
C ARG A 28 -0.07 -9.81 5.33
N ASP A 29 0.06 -9.58 4.03
CA ASP A 29 0.67 -10.61 3.15
C ASP A 29 2.21 -10.63 2.97
N VAL A 30 2.99 -9.78 3.67
CA VAL A 30 4.45 -9.87 3.61
C VAL A 30 5.11 -9.89 4.99
N PRO A 31 5.82 -10.96 5.37
CA PRO A 31 6.59 -10.99 6.60
C PRO A 31 7.71 -9.94 6.58
N VAL A 32 7.86 -9.15 7.64
CA VAL A 32 8.89 -8.09 7.70
C VAL A 32 10.32 -8.63 7.61
N LYS A 33 10.51 -9.91 7.95
CA LYS A 33 11.79 -10.60 7.78
C LYS A 33 12.13 -10.91 6.32
N GLU A 34 11.11 -11.12 5.48
CA GLU A 34 11.32 -11.45 4.07
C GLU A 34 11.68 -10.23 3.23
N ILE A 35 11.20 -9.04 3.60
CA ILE A 35 11.46 -7.79 2.87
C ILE A 35 12.87 -7.24 3.06
N ILE A 36 13.65 -7.79 4.01
CA ILE A 36 15.08 -7.48 4.16
C ILE A 36 15.82 -7.84 2.86
N ASP A 37 15.48 -8.97 2.25
CA ASP A 37 15.99 -9.36 0.95
C ASP A 37 15.31 -8.52 -0.14
N SER A 38 16.10 -7.71 -0.85
CA SER A 38 15.62 -6.86 -1.93
C SER A 38 14.97 -7.65 -3.08
N ALA A 39 15.39 -8.89 -3.33
CA ALA A 39 14.80 -9.71 -4.37
C ALA A 39 13.38 -10.14 -3.99
N ASN A 40 13.16 -10.55 -2.74
CA ASN A 40 11.83 -10.88 -2.23
C ASN A 40 10.91 -9.67 -2.24
N ARG A 41 11.43 -8.51 -1.82
CA ARG A 41 10.71 -7.24 -1.85
C ARG A 41 10.30 -6.85 -3.26
N THR A 42 11.24 -6.89 -4.21
CA THR A 42 10.97 -6.62 -5.64
C THR A 42 9.92 -7.57 -6.21
N ALA A 43 10.02 -8.86 -5.91
CA ALA A 43 9.08 -9.86 -6.37
C ALA A 43 7.68 -9.64 -5.78
N TRP A 44 7.59 -9.26 -4.50
CA TRP A 44 6.33 -8.89 -3.87
C TRP A 44 5.72 -7.65 -4.53
N ILE A 45 6.49 -6.58 -4.74
CA ILE A 45 6.03 -5.34 -5.39
C ILE A 45 5.49 -5.62 -6.80
N ALA A 46 6.22 -6.41 -7.60
CA ALA A 46 5.79 -6.77 -8.94
C ALA A 46 4.43 -7.50 -8.93
N ARG A 47 4.22 -8.43 -7.99
CA ARG A 47 2.93 -9.11 -7.83
C ARG A 47 1.79 -8.14 -7.48
N GLN A 48 2.04 -7.16 -6.63
CA GLN A 48 1.02 -6.16 -6.28
C GLN A 48 0.67 -5.25 -7.44
N VAL A 49 1.67 -4.79 -8.21
CA VAL A 49 1.44 -4.00 -9.42
C VAL A 49 0.63 -4.80 -10.45
N ASP A 50 0.97 -6.07 -10.68
CA ASP A 50 0.24 -6.94 -11.61
C ASP A 50 -1.21 -7.14 -11.17
N LEU A 51 -1.43 -7.33 -9.86
CA LEU A 51 -2.76 -7.49 -9.29
C LEU A 51 -3.59 -6.21 -9.43
N ALA A 52 -3.01 -5.05 -9.09
CA ALA A 52 -3.63 -3.75 -9.23
C ALA A 52 -4.02 -3.45 -10.69
N LYS A 53 -3.13 -3.73 -11.65
CA LYS A 53 -3.42 -3.63 -13.08
C LYS A 53 -4.56 -4.55 -13.51
N LYS A 54 -4.53 -5.80 -13.08
CA LYS A 54 -5.54 -6.81 -13.44
C LYS A 54 -6.93 -6.48 -12.87
N GLN A 55 -6.97 -5.83 -11.71
CA GLN A 55 -8.20 -5.48 -11.02
C GLN A 55 -8.62 -4.02 -11.20
N TYR A 56 -7.90 -3.25 -12.03
CA TYR A 56 -8.15 -1.83 -12.29
C TYR A 56 -8.19 -0.98 -11.01
N MET A 57 -7.28 -1.27 -10.07
CA MET A 57 -7.18 -0.54 -8.80
C MET A 57 -6.47 0.81 -8.99
N ASP A 58 -6.87 1.78 -8.17
CA ASP A 58 -6.30 3.13 -8.19
C ASP A 58 -5.06 3.26 -7.29
N GLY A 59 -4.62 2.18 -6.65
CA GLY A 59 -3.55 2.25 -5.67
C GLY A 59 -3.46 1.03 -4.76
N ILE A 60 -2.62 1.17 -3.74
CA ILE A 60 -2.41 0.17 -2.69
C ILE A 60 -2.33 0.83 -1.31
N ASN A 61 -2.99 0.23 -0.33
CA ASN A 61 -2.80 0.55 1.09
C ASN A 61 -1.93 -0.52 1.73
N ILE A 62 -0.82 -0.09 2.37
CA ILE A 62 0.12 -0.96 3.07
C ILE A 62 -0.20 -0.90 4.57
N ASP A 63 -0.75 -1.99 5.08
CA ASP A 63 -1.13 -2.13 6.49
C ASP A 63 -0.29 -3.24 7.14
N ILE A 64 0.94 -2.92 7.53
CA ILE A 64 1.83 -3.88 8.19
C ILE A 64 1.80 -3.60 9.70
N GLU A 65 1.36 -4.61 10.45
CA GLU A 65 1.23 -4.51 11.92
C GLU A 65 2.30 -5.33 12.69
N GLN A 66 3.31 -5.87 12.01
CA GLN A 66 4.32 -6.73 12.64
C GLN A 66 5.31 -5.95 13.52
N GLU A 67 5.74 -6.55 14.63
CA GLU A 67 6.78 -5.97 15.50
C GLU A 67 8.06 -5.70 14.71
N VAL A 68 8.64 -4.51 14.89
CA VAL A 68 9.92 -4.10 14.30
C VAL A 68 10.72 -3.35 15.35
N ASN A 69 11.98 -3.73 15.52
CA ASN A 69 12.88 -3.05 16.43
C ASN A 69 13.48 -1.81 15.78
N GLU A 70 13.68 -0.74 16.55
CA GLU A 70 14.30 0.48 16.09
C GLU A 70 15.70 0.21 15.50
N MET A 71 16.02 0.81 14.35
CA MET A 71 17.29 0.65 13.64
C MET A 71 17.66 -0.79 13.24
N SER A 72 16.73 -1.75 13.28
CA SER A 72 16.97 -3.11 12.78
C SER A 72 17.01 -3.15 11.24
N PRO A 73 17.45 -4.26 10.63
CA PRO A 73 17.33 -4.42 9.18
C PRO A 73 15.89 -4.27 8.67
N GLU A 74 14.92 -4.79 9.42
CA GLU A 74 13.48 -4.65 9.12
C GLU A 74 13.02 -3.19 9.14
N TYR A 75 13.53 -2.37 10.07
CA TYR A 75 13.24 -0.93 10.15
C TYR A 75 13.55 -0.21 8.84
N TYR A 76 14.76 -0.43 8.32
CA TYR A 76 15.20 0.17 7.06
C TYR A 76 14.51 -0.47 5.86
N ALA A 77 14.32 -1.80 5.89
CA ALA A 77 13.65 -2.53 4.82
C ALA A 77 12.19 -2.15 4.65
N LEU A 78 11.48 -1.84 5.74
CA LEU A 78 10.10 -1.36 5.69
C LEU A 78 10.00 0.01 5.00
N THR A 79 10.90 0.93 5.33
CA THR A 79 10.96 2.24 4.65
C THR A 79 11.27 2.06 3.16
N ALA A 80 12.21 1.17 2.82
CA ALA A 80 12.54 0.84 1.43
C ALA A 80 11.37 0.19 0.68
N LEU A 81 10.61 -0.70 1.33
CA LEU A 81 9.40 -1.30 0.76
C LEU A 81 8.40 -0.24 0.34
N VAL A 82 8.09 0.72 1.22
CA VAL A 82 7.14 1.79 0.91
C VAL A 82 7.63 2.60 -0.28
N LYS A 83 8.90 3.05 -0.24
CA LYS A 83 9.46 3.87 -1.31
C LYS A 83 9.47 3.17 -2.67
N GLU A 84 9.93 1.92 -2.71
CA GLU A 84 10.01 1.13 -3.94
C GLU A 84 8.61 0.77 -4.46
N THR A 85 7.64 0.55 -3.57
CA THR A 85 6.24 0.32 -3.95
C THR A 85 5.66 1.58 -4.59
N THR A 86 5.81 2.75 -3.97
CA THR A 86 5.37 4.04 -4.52
C THR A 86 5.97 4.29 -5.90
N ASP A 87 7.29 4.14 -6.04
CA ASP A 87 7.97 4.33 -7.33
C ASP A 87 7.45 3.37 -8.40
N ALA A 88 7.24 2.10 -8.05
CA ALA A 88 6.73 1.11 -8.98
C ALA A 88 5.28 1.39 -9.39
N PHE A 89 4.40 1.70 -8.44
CA PHE A 89 2.99 2.01 -8.69
C PHE A 89 2.85 3.26 -9.54
N HIS A 90 3.53 4.36 -9.19
CA HIS A 90 3.45 5.61 -9.97
C HIS A 90 4.01 5.45 -11.39
N ARG A 91 5.04 4.63 -11.58
CA ARG A 91 5.61 4.32 -12.90
C ARG A 91 4.67 3.47 -13.75
N GLU A 92 4.10 2.42 -13.17
CA GLU A 92 3.35 1.39 -13.90
C GLU A 92 1.85 1.69 -14.02
N ILE A 93 1.32 2.50 -13.10
CA ILE A 93 -0.08 2.92 -13.02
C ILE A 93 -0.10 4.43 -12.76
N PRO A 94 -0.02 5.26 -13.81
CA PRO A 94 0.00 6.71 -13.65
C PRO A 94 -1.23 7.25 -12.92
N GLY A 95 -1.00 8.08 -11.91
CA GLY A 95 -2.07 8.62 -11.06
C GLY A 95 -2.53 7.66 -9.95
N SER A 96 -1.84 6.51 -9.79
CA SER A 96 -2.04 5.67 -8.62
C SER A 96 -1.65 6.38 -7.34
N GLN A 97 -2.18 5.89 -6.24
CA GLN A 97 -1.85 6.38 -4.91
C GLN A 97 -1.33 5.20 -4.05
N VAL A 98 -0.39 5.48 -3.15
CA VAL A 98 0.19 4.52 -2.22
C VAL A 98 0.08 5.07 -0.81
N THR A 99 -0.53 4.31 0.08
CA THR A 99 -0.79 4.74 1.46
C THR A 99 -0.23 3.75 2.46
N PHE A 100 0.02 4.21 3.68
CA PHE A 100 0.57 3.39 4.74
C PHE A 100 -0.12 3.67 6.07
N ASP A 101 -0.47 2.59 6.78
CA ASP A 101 -1.14 2.65 8.08
C ASP A 101 -0.11 2.50 9.21
N VAL A 102 -0.04 3.48 10.09
CA VAL A 102 0.78 3.46 11.30
C VAL A 102 -0.05 3.25 12.55
N ALA A 103 0.59 2.77 13.61
CA ALA A 103 -0.05 2.58 14.90
C ALA A 103 -0.61 3.90 15.48
N TRP A 104 -1.56 3.78 16.41
CA TRP A 104 -2.27 4.90 17.04
C TRP A 104 -1.38 5.92 17.77
N ALA A 105 -0.14 5.57 18.09
CA ALA A 105 0.83 6.47 18.71
C ALA A 105 2.25 6.27 18.14
N PRO A 106 3.06 7.33 18.07
CA PRO A 106 4.47 7.21 17.73
C PRO A 106 5.26 6.58 18.91
N ALA A 107 6.59 6.50 18.76
CA ALA A 107 7.52 6.02 19.80
C ALA A 107 7.31 4.55 20.21
N CYS A 108 7.33 3.66 19.20
CA CYS A 108 7.38 2.21 19.40
C CYS A 108 6.15 1.59 20.09
N ILE A 109 4.96 2.20 19.98
CA ILE A 109 3.75 1.58 20.50
C ILE A 109 3.54 0.20 19.85
N ASP A 110 3.06 -0.77 20.63
CA ASP A 110 2.95 -2.19 20.23
C ASP A 110 4.25 -2.80 19.65
N LYS A 111 5.41 -2.24 20.02
CA LYS A 111 6.73 -2.58 19.44
C LYS A 111 6.80 -2.39 17.92
N ARG A 112 5.99 -1.48 17.37
CA ARG A 112 6.05 -1.04 15.98
C ARG A 112 6.93 0.20 15.89
N CYS A 113 8.24 0.02 16.10
CA CYS A 113 9.22 1.11 16.05
C CYS A 113 9.52 1.58 14.62
N TYR A 114 8.52 1.92 13.81
CA TYR A 114 8.74 2.26 12.39
C TYR A 114 9.38 3.64 12.20
N ASN A 115 9.96 3.89 11.03
CA ASN A 115 10.45 5.20 10.63
C ASN A 115 9.31 6.07 10.11
N TYR A 116 8.54 6.71 11.00
CA TYR A 116 7.31 7.41 10.60
C TYR A 116 7.61 8.55 9.62
N SER A 117 8.68 9.32 9.84
CA SER A 117 9.08 10.39 8.93
C SER A 117 9.52 9.86 7.56
N GLY A 118 10.36 8.82 7.52
CA GLY A 118 10.83 8.24 6.26
C GLY A 118 9.71 7.56 5.47
N ILE A 119 8.75 6.94 6.15
CA ILE A 119 7.57 6.34 5.53
C ILE A 119 6.65 7.45 5.00
N ALA A 120 6.37 8.49 5.80
CA ALA A 120 5.53 9.62 5.37
C ALA A 120 6.10 10.37 4.15
N GLU A 121 7.42 10.47 4.04
CA GLU A 121 8.09 11.03 2.86
C GLU A 121 8.03 10.09 1.63
N ALA A 122 7.82 8.79 1.84
CA ALA A 122 7.86 7.77 0.80
C ALA A 122 6.48 7.40 0.22
N CYS A 123 5.38 7.63 0.94
CA CYS A 123 4.01 7.37 0.49
C CYS A 123 3.22 8.66 0.19
N ASP A 124 2.08 8.54 -0.48
CA ASP A 124 1.21 9.68 -0.78
C ASP A 124 0.40 10.14 0.44
N PHE A 125 -0.07 9.20 1.27
CA PHE A 125 -0.73 9.49 2.54
C PHE A 125 -0.33 8.49 3.63
N LEU A 126 -0.12 9.02 4.83
CA LEU A 126 0.06 8.24 6.05
C LEU A 126 -1.22 8.30 6.89
N PHE A 127 -1.80 7.17 7.25
CA PHE A 127 -2.96 7.10 8.13
C PHE A 127 -2.57 6.60 9.51
N VAL A 128 -3.07 7.27 10.56
CA VAL A 128 -2.91 6.81 11.94
C VAL A 128 -4.12 5.95 12.29
N MET A 129 -3.90 4.66 12.59
CA MET A 129 -4.94 3.73 13.03
C MET A 129 -5.41 4.08 14.44
N SER A 130 -6.21 5.13 14.58
CA SER A 130 -6.69 5.70 15.86
C SER A 130 -7.88 4.92 16.43
N TYR A 131 -7.74 3.59 16.45
CA TYR A 131 -8.67 2.64 17.03
C TYR A 131 -7.87 1.52 17.71
N ASP A 132 -8.52 0.76 18.59
CA ASP A 132 -7.85 -0.22 19.47
C ASP A 132 -6.74 0.40 20.34
N GLU A 133 -6.92 1.67 20.71
CA GLU A 133 -6.03 2.39 21.64
C GLU A 133 -6.07 1.74 23.03
N GLN A 134 -4.90 1.56 23.65
CA GLN A 134 -4.81 1.05 25.02
C GLN A 134 -4.92 2.23 26.01
N SER A 135 -6.02 2.28 26.76
CA SER A 135 -6.33 3.34 27.75
C SER A 135 -5.94 2.97 29.18
#